data_AF-A0A962XIV8-F1
#
_entry.id   AF-A0A962XIV8-F1
#
_cell.length_a   1.000
_cell.length_b   1.000
_cell.length_c   1.000
_cell.angle_alpha   90.00
_cell.angle_beta   90.00
_cell.angle_gamma   90.00
#
_symmetry.space_group_name_H-M   'P 1'
#
loop_
_entity.id
_entity.type
_entity.pdbx_description
1 polymer ?
#
loop_
_entity_poly.entity_id
_entity_poly.type
_entity_poly.pdbx_seq_one_letter_code
_entity_poly.pdbx_strand_id
1 'polypeptide(L)'
;MRRWLVCLIIALLMRPLGAEVYSEYVLKAAYLYNFTKFVEWPQGVFPAANSPLVICIAGADSFGDALTTLDGKMVEGHPVEVRLFFLAARPDQCHVVFIGRSEQGQFKAMLAKLARLPILTVSDISNF
;
A
#
# COMPACT_ATOMS: atom_id res chain seq x y z
N MET A 1 38.51 -30.13 -29.33
CA MET A 1 37.34 -29.57 -30.05
C MET A 1 36.00 -29.81 -29.36
N ARG A 2 35.70 -30.99 -28.78
CA ARG A 2 34.40 -31.27 -28.12
C ARG A 2 34.11 -30.44 -26.84
N ARG A 3 35.14 -30.06 -26.08
CA ARG A 3 35.01 -29.25 -24.85
C ARG A 3 34.54 -27.81 -25.09
N TRP A 4 34.86 -27.23 -26.25
CA TRP A 4 34.47 -25.86 -26.61
C TRP A 4 32.98 -25.76 -26.97
N LEU A 5 32.44 -26.80 -27.61
CA LEU A 5 31.01 -26.88 -27.95
C LEU A 5 30.12 -26.95 -26.71
N VAL A 6 30.58 -27.60 -25.63
CA VAL A 6 29.82 -27.71 -24.38
C VAL A 6 29.72 -26.36 -23.66
N CYS A 7 30.80 -25.56 -23.61
CA CYS A 7 30.75 -24.22 -23.01
C CYS A 7 29.84 -23.25 -23.79
N LEU A 8 29.82 -23.35 -25.12
CA LEU A 8 28.97 -22.54 -26.00
C LEU A 8 27.48 -22.85 -25.81
N ILE A 9 27.11 -24.11 -25.58
CA ILE A 9 25.71 -24.52 -25.34
C ILE A 9 25.25 -24.08 -23.94
N ILE A 10 26.11 -24.13 -22.92
CA ILE A 10 25.78 -23.70 -21.55
C ILE A 10 25.57 -22.18 -21.49
N ALA A 11 26.37 -21.40 -22.21
CA ALA A 11 26.22 -19.95 -22.27
C ALA A 11 24.90 -19.51 -22.96
N LEU A 12 24.42 -20.28 -23.93
CA LEU A 12 23.18 -19.99 -24.65
C LEU A 12 21.91 -20.28 -23.83
N LEU A 13 22.02 -21.09 -22.77
CA LEU A 13 20.93 -21.41 -21.84
C LEU A 13 20.84 -20.43 -20.67
N MET A 14 21.86 -19.60 -20.43
CA MET A 14 21.82 -18.53 -19.43
C MET A 14 21.09 -17.31 -20.00
N ARG A 15 19.77 -17.36 -19.99
CA ARG A 15 18.99 -16.11 -20.13
C ARG A 15 19.28 -15.24 -18.92
N PRO A 16 19.59 -13.94 -19.08
CA PRO A 16 19.64 -13.04 -17.95
C PRO A 16 18.25 -13.04 -17.34
N LEU A 17 18.13 -13.56 -16.12
CA LEU A 17 16.95 -13.36 -15.31
C LEU A 17 17.01 -11.88 -14.91
N GLY A 18 16.29 -11.04 -15.66
CA GLY A 18 16.14 -9.64 -15.28
C GLY A 18 15.52 -9.63 -13.89
N ALA A 19 16.30 -9.23 -12.88
CA ALA A 19 15.75 -8.99 -11.57
C ALA A 19 14.74 -7.84 -11.74
N GLU A 20 13.45 -8.12 -11.60
CA GLU A 20 12.44 -7.08 -11.49
C GLU A 20 12.71 -6.33 -10.19
N VAL A 21 13.48 -5.24 -10.29
CA VAL A 21 13.58 -4.27 -9.20
C VAL A 21 12.23 -3.58 -9.17
N TYR A 22 11.31 -4.09 -8.35
CA TYR A 22 10.08 -3.37 -8.03
C TYR A 22 10.47 -1.99 -7.54
N SER A 23 9.85 -0.95 -8.11
CA SER A 23 10.03 0.39 -7.58
C SER A 23 9.59 0.40 -6.12
N GLU A 24 10.26 1.22 -5.30
CA GLU A 24 9.91 1.41 -3.90
C GLU A 24 8.40 1.67 -3.73
N TYR A 25 7.80 2.37 -4.69
CA TYR A 25 6.37 2.68 -4.75
C TYR A 25 5.48 1.45 -4.88
N VAL A 26 5.80 0.54 -5.81
CA VAL A 26 5.05 -0.72 -5.99
C VAL A 26 5.16 -1.57 -4.74
N LEU A 27 6.36 -1.62 -4.13
CA LEU A 27 6.58 -2.36 -2.90
C LEU A 27 5.75 -1.79 -1.73
N LYS A 28 5.74 -0.46 -1.55
CA LYS A 28 4.92 0.21 -0.52
C LYS A 28 3.44 -0.05 -0.73
N ALA A 29 2.93 0.06 -1.97
CA ALA A 29 1.53 -0.22 -2.27
C ALA A 29 1.16 -1.68 -1.98
N ALA A 30 2.04 -2.63 -2.31
CA ALA A 30 1.86 -4.04 -1.99
C ALA A 30 1.82 -4.30 -0.48
N TYR A 31 2.70 -3.67 0.30
CA TYR A 31 2.64 -3.77 1.77
C TYR A 31 1.34 -3.21 2.34
N LEU A 32 0.92 -2.03 1.87
CA LEU A 32 -0.31 -1.40 2.32
C LEU A 32 -1.53 -2.29 2.06
N TYR A 33 -1.63 -2.87 0.86
CA TYR A 33 -2.67 -3.84 0.52
C TYR A 33 -2.57 -5.15 1.31
N ASN A 34 -1.36 -5.62 1.64
CA ASN A 34 -1.22 -6.82 2.44
C ASN A 34 -1.64 -6.60 3.89
N PHE A 35 -1.35 -5.43 4.48
CA PHE A 35 -1.77 -5.13 5.85
C PHE A 35 -3.29 -5.21 6.02
N THR A 36 -4.07 -4.77 5.03
CA THR A 36 -5.54 -4.82 5.12
C THR A 36 -6.09 -6.25 5.23
N LYS A 37 -5.35 -7.25 4.73
CA LYS A 37 -5.72 -8.67 4.84
C LYS A 37 -5.48 -9.28 6.21
N PHE A 38 -4.70 -8.60 7.05
CA PHE A 38 -4.31 -9.09 8.38
C PHE A 38 -4.90 -8.24 9.51
N VAL A 39 -5.81 -7.33 9.19
CA VAL A 39 -6.51 -6.49 10.17
C VAL A 39 -7.94 -6.98 10.33
N GLU A 40 -8.32 -7.23 11.57
CA GLU A 40 -9.71 -7.47 11.95
C GLU A 40 -10.39 -6.14 12.28
N TRP A 41 -11.49 -5.85 11.59
CA TRP A 41 -12.26 -4.63 11.80
C TRP A 41 -13.38 -4.86 12.81
N PRO A 42 -13.61 -3.93 13.75
CA PRO A 42 -14.77 -3.98 14.64
C PRO A 42 -16.11 -4.06 13.90
N GLN A 43 -17.14 -4.61 14.55
CA GLN A 43 -18.50 -4.59 14.01
C GLN A 43 -18.99 -3.15 13.80
N GLY A 44 -19.70 -2.92 12.70
CA GLY A 44 -20.28 -1.61 12.37
C GLY A 44 -19.35 -0.63 11.66
N VAL A 45 -18.09 -1.02 11.40
CA VAL A 45 -17.15 -0.23 10.58
C VAL A 45 -17.64 -0.14 9.14
N PHE A 46 -18.03 -1.27 8.55
CA PHE A 46 -18.58 -1.33 7.20
C PHE A 46 -20.11 -1.20 7.22
N PRO A 47 -20.70 -0.24 6.48
CA PRO A 47 -22.16 -0.08 6.40
C PRO A 47 -22.89 -1.28 5.77
N ALA A 48 -22.23 -1.99 4.85
CA ALA A 48 -22.74 -3.18 4.17
C ALA A 48 -21.61 -4.18 3.88
N ALA A 49 -21.98 -5.44 3.66
CA ALA A 49 -21.03 -6.54 3.39
C ALA A 49 -20.16 -6.33 2.13
N ASN A 50 -20.57 -5.47 1.20
CA ASN A 50 -19.84 -5.12 -0.01
C ASN A 50 -19.38 -3.65 -0.05
N SER A 51 -19.44 -2.95 1.09
CA SER A 51 -18.93 -1.57 1.18
C SER A 51 -17.43 -1.54 0.91
N PRO A 52 -16.88 -0.48 0.31
CA PRO A 52 -15.46 -0.45 -0.01
C PRO A 52 -14.58 -0.37 1.24
N LEU A 53 -13.42 -1.01 1.18
CA LEU A 53 -12.32 -0.77 2.11
C LEU A 53 -11.53 0.44 1.59
N VAL A 54 -11.74 1.57 2.23
CA VAL A 54 -11.19 2.86 1.79
C VAL A 54 -9.78 3.06 2.37
N ILE A 55 -8.79 3.21 1.49
CA ILE A 55 -7.41 3.57 1.82
C ILE A 55 -7.20 5.04 1.50
N CYS A 56 -6.88 5.83 2.51
CA CYS A 56 -6.67 7.26 2.41
C CYS A 56 -5.17 7.59 2.46
N ILE A 57 -4.70 8.43 1.54
CA ILE A 57 -3.31 8.88 1.48
C ILE A 57 -3.24 10.33 1.96
N ALA A 58 -2.62 10.55 3.11
CA ALA A 58 -2.40 11.88 3.68
C ALA A 58 -1.03 12.44 3.28
N GLY A 59 -1.05 13.62 2.67
CA GLY A 59 0.13 14.34 2.20
C GLY A 59 0.43 14.13 0.72
N ALA A 60 1.62 14.55 0.30
CA ALA A 60 2.14 14.34 -1.04
C ALA A 60 2.21 12.84 -1.38
N ASP A 61 1.78 12.51 -2.60
CA ASP A 61 1.78 11.14 -3.10
C ASP A 61 3.19 10.54 -3.08
N SER A 62 3.35 9.49 -2.28
CA SER A 62 4.60 8.74 -2.09
C SER A 62 4.59 7.39 -2.83
N PHE A 63 3.63 7.20 -3.76
CA PHE A 63 3.40 5.94 -4.47
C PHE A 63 3.29 6.11 -6.00
N GLY A 64 3.15 7.34 -6.50
CA GLY A 64 2.90 7.57 -7.93
C GLY A 64 1.70 6.73 -8.41
N ASP A 65 1.83 6.12 -9.59
CA ASP A 65 0.73 5.33 -10.16
C ASP A 65 0.49 3.98 -9.46
N ALA A 66 1.33 3.57 -8.51
CA ALA A 66 1.25 2.24 -7.90
C ALA A 66 -0.05 2.00 -7.11
N LEU A 67 -0.66 3.05 -6.54
CA LEU A 67 -1.91 2.93 -5.80
C LEU A 67 -3.10 2.58 -6.70
N THR A 68 -3.09 3.03 -7.95
CA THR A 68 -4.16 2.72 -8.91
C THR A 68 -4.31 1.22 -9.15
N THR A 69 -3.24 0.45 -8.93
CA THR A 69 -3.24 -1.01 -9.03
C THR A 69 -3.96 -1.70 -7.86
N LEU A 70 -4.34 -0.95 -6.83
CA LEU A 70 -5.07 -1.47 -5.67
C LEU A 70 -6.58 -1.35 -5.83
N ASP A 71 -7.06 -0.38 -6.61
CA ASP A 71 -8.49 -0.15 -6.81
C ASP A 71 -9.20 -1.41 -7.33
N GLY A 72 -10.32 -1.75 -6.70
CA GLY A 72 -11.13 -2.92 -7.02
C GLY A 72 -10.57 -4.27 -6.57
N LYS A 73 -9.37 -4.33 -5.98
CA LYS A 73 -8.89 -5.57 -5.34
C LYS A 73 -9.77 -5.93 -4.13
N MET A 74 -9.96 -7.23 -3.90
CA MET A 74 -10.85 -7.71 -2.86
C MET A 74 -10.10 -8.05 -1.58
N VAL A 75 -10.62 -7.57 -0.45
CA VAL A 75 -10.17 -7.92 0.90
C VAL A 75 -11.41 -8.34 1.69
N GLU A 76 -11.52 -9.63 2.04
CA GLU A 76 -12.67 -10.17 2.81
C GLU A 76 -14.05 -9.75 2.27
N GLY A 77 -14.21 -9.70 0.93
CA GLY A 77 -15.48 -9.31 0.29
C GLY A 77 -15.68 -7.80 0.08
N HIS A 78 -14.76 -6.96 0.56
CA HIS A 78 -14.76 -5.52 0.36
C HIS A 78 -13.84 -5.12 -0.80
N PRO A 79 -14.34 -4.40 -1.83
CA PRO A 79 -13.47 -3.84 -2.86
C PRO A 79 -12.64 -2.70 -2.27
N VAL A 80 -11.34 -2.66 -2.60
CA VAL A 80 -10.46 -1.57 -2.18
C VAL A 80 -10.73 -0.33 -3.02
N GLU A 81 -10.77 0.82 -2.36
CA GLU A 81 -10.85 2.14 -2.98
C GLU A 81 -9.75 3.03 -2.41
N VAL A 82 -8.93 3.63 -3.27
CA VAL A 82 -7.87 4.55 -2.85
C VAL A 82 -8.33 6.00 -3.04
N ARG A 83 -8.18 6.81 -1.98
CA ARG A 83 -8.51 8.23 -1.98
C ARG A 83 -7.31 9.06 -1.56
N LEU A 84 -7.05 10.13 -2.29
CA LEU A 84 -6.20 11.20 -1.79
C LEU A 84 -6.96 11.93 -0.68
N PHE A 85 -6.35 12.02 0.49
CA PHE A 85 -6.97 12.54 1.69
C PHE A 85 -6.26 13.82 2.15
N PHE A 86 -7.01 14.90 2.22
CA PHE A 86 -6.58 16.08 2.94
C PHE A 86 -7.03 15.97 4.39
N LEU A 87 -6.15 16.29 5.36
CA LEU A 87 -6.42 16.24 6.80
C LEU A 87 -7.67 17.02 7.26
N ALA A 88 -8.15 17.96 6.44
CA ALA A 88 -9.40 18.70 6.66
C ALA A 88 -10.68 17.93 6.26
N ALA A 89 -10.53 16.81 5.56
CA ALA A 89 -11.62 15.92 5.16
C ALA A 89 -12.03 15.00 6.33
N ARG A 90 -13.23 14.41 6.22
CA ARG A 90 -13.83 13.51 7.19
C ARG A 90 -13.00 12.21 7.34
N PRO A 91 -12.22 12.04 8.42
CA PRO A 91 -11.33 10.87 8.58
C PRO A 91 -12.12 9.58 8.84
N ASP A 92 -13.36 9.70 9.33
CA ASP A 92 -14.30 8.61 9.59
C ASP A 92 -14.72 7.83 8.33
N GLN A 93 -14.35 8.30 7.14
CA GLN A 93 -14.60 7.61 5.87
C GLN A 93 -13.44 6.72 5.41
N CYS A 94 -12.32 6.75 6.12
CA CYS A 94 -11.14 5.95 5.83
C CYS A 94 -11.10 4.73 6.75
N HIS A 95 -10.72 3.58 6.22
CA HIS A 95 -10.41 2.40 7.01
C HIS A 95 -8.91 2.35 7.29
N VAL A 96 -8.12 2.66 6.27
CA VAL A 96 -6.67 2.80 6.36
C VAL A 96 -6.30 4.24 6.07
N VAL A 97 -5.39 4.82 6.86
CA VAL A 97 -4.75 6.10 6.57
C VAL A 97 -3.25 5.88 6.46
N PHE A 98 -2.71 6.07 5.26
CA PHE A 98 -1.27 6.19 5.04
C PHE A 98 -0.84 7.64 5.23
N ILE A 99 0.15 7.89 6.08
CA ILE A 99 0.69 9.21 6.36
C ILE A 99 2.06 9.30 5.69
N GLY A 100 2.16 10.06 4.61
CA GLY A 100 3.41 10.23 3.86
C GLY A 100 4.40 11.17 4.54
N ARG A 101 5.68 11.08 4.15
CA ARG A 101 6.78 11.90 4.71
C ARG A 101 6.57 13.40 4.68
N SER A 102 5.80 13.90 3.73
CA SER A 102 5.43 15.33 3.65
C SER A 102 4.69 15.83 4.90
N GLU A 103 4.08 14.94 5.67
CA GLU A 103 3.34 15.24 6.90
C GLU A 103 4.21 15.20 8.16
N GLN A 104 5.54 15.05 8.04
CA GLN A 104 6.45 14.87 9.18
C GLN A 104 6.38 16.00 10.23
N GLY A 105 6.00 17.22 9.83
CA GLY A 105 5.81 18.33 10.77
C GLY A 105 4.53 18.25 11.61
N GLN A 106 3.53 17.46 11.19
CA GLN A 106 2.18 17.47 11.77
C GLN A 106 1.56 16.10 12.04
N PHE A 107 2.26 14.99 11.74
CA PHE A 107 1.72 13.63 11.88
C PHE A 107 1.22 13.32 13.30
N LYS A 108 1.85 13.85 14.36
CA LYS A 108 1.39 13.66 15.74
C LYS A 108 -0.01 14.24 15.98
N ALA A 109 -0.28 15.42 15.41
CA ALA A 109 -1.60 16.05 15.50
C ALA A 109 -2.64 15.27 14.69
N MET A 110 -2.24 14.68 13.55
CA MET A 110 -3.09 13.77 12.78
C MET A 110 -3.40 12.49 13.57
N LEU A 111 -2.39 11.84 14.15
CA LEU A 111 -2.56 10.66 15.00
C LEU A 111 -3.51 10.93 16.16
N ALA A 112 -3.40 12.09 16.83
CA ALA A 112 -4.31 12.46 17.91
C ALA A 112 -5.79 12.53 17.47
N LYS A 113 -6.06 12.94 16.22
CA LYS A 113 -7.42 12.95 15.65
C LYS A 113 -7.91 11.53 15.30
N LEU A 114 -7.00 10.67 14.83
CA LEU A 114 -7.32 9.31 14.39
C LEU A 114 -7.42 8.31 15.54
N ALA A 115 -6.77 8.57 16.69
CA ALA A 115 -6.63 7.64 17.81
C ALA A 115 -7.93 7.10 18.42
N ARG A 116 -9.09 7.72 18.13
CA ARG A 116 -10.40 7.29 18.62
C ARG A 116 -11.27 6.61 17.57
N LEU A 117 -10.75 6.45 16.35
CA LEU A 117 -11.47 5.86 15.24
C LEU A 117 -10.92 4.44 14.98
N PRO A 118 -11.75 3.51 14.48
CA PRO A 118 -11.31 2.18 14.08
C PRO A 118 -10.57 2.27 12.74
N ILE A 119 -9.38 2.90 12.75
CA ILE A 119 -8.57 3.20 11.56
C ILE A 119 -7.18 2.61 11.74
N LEU A 120 -6.73 1.87 10.73
CA LEU A 120 -5.34 1.45 10.62
C LEU A 120 -4.49 2.61 10.12
N THR A 121 -3.51 3.05 10.91
CA THR A 121 -2.55 4.09 10.49
C THR A 121 -1.22 3.47 10.10
N VAL A 122 -0.72 3.81 8.91
CA VAL A 122 0.56 3.34 8.36
C VAL A 122 1.38 4.55 7.93
N SER A 123 2.70 4.53 8.10
CA SER A 123 3.56 5.63 7.67
C SER A 123 4.97 5.15 7.33
N ASP A 124 5.66 5.91 6.49
CA ASP A 124 7.08 5.78 6.21
C ASP A 124 7.91 6.98 6.73
N ILE A 125 7.33 7.79 7.63
CA ILE A 125 8.02 8.82 8.41
C ILE A 125 8.98 8.16 9.40
N SER A 126 10.18 8.73 9.57
CA SER A 126 11.12 8.27 10.60
C SER A 126 10.58 8.53 12.01
N ASN A 127 10.65 7.52 12.89
CA ASN A 127 10.13 7.54 14.27
C ASN A 127 8.60 7.75 14.36
N PHE A 128 7.85 7.18 13.41
CA PHE A 128 6.39 7.11 13.46
C PHE A 128 5.89 6.17 14.58
#